data_AF-A0A945YNQ3-F1
#
_entry.id   AF-A0A945YNQ3-F1
#
_cell.length_a   1.000
_cell.length_b   1.000
_cell.length_c   1.000
_cell.angle_alpha   90.00
_cell.angle_beta   90.00
_cell.angle_gamma   90.00
#
_symmetry.space_group_name_H-M   'P 1'
#
loop_
_entity.id
_entity.type
_entity.pdbx_description
1 polymer ?
#
loop_
_entity_poly.entity_id
_entity_poly.type
_entity_poly.pdbx_seq_one_letter_code
_entity_poly.pdbx_strand_id
1 'polypeptide(L)'
;MMYRPQHFRSKSYKRSMQIIEQNPLATVITGPGEDPQIAMTPVLINQEEHQLEGHFALQNNIWHKFQKSNTTTFLFQGPHGYISPAWYVT
;
A
#
# COMPACT_ATOMS: atom_id res chain seq x y z
N MET A 1 -3.65 -16.62 5.59
CA MET A 1 -2.98 -15.64 6.48
C MET A 1 -1.50 -15.65 6.12
N MET A 2 -0.92 -14.51 5.70
CA MET A 2 0.47 -14.43 5.25
C MET A 2 1.42 -14.48 6.46
N TYR A 3 2.47 -15.30 6.40
CA TYR A 3 3.50 -15.33 7.44
C TYR A 3 4.23 -13.98 7.47
N ARG A 4 4.16 -13.27 8.60
CA ARG A 4 4.84 -11.98 8.83
C ARG A 4 5.77 -12.10 10.03
N PRO A 5 7.04 -12.47 9.83
CA PRO A 5 7.99 -12.56 10.92
C PRO A 5 8.14 -11.23 11.64
N GLN A 6 8.17 -11.27 12.98
CA GLN A 6 8.30 -10.06 13.79
C GLN A 6 9.62 -9.32 13.52
N HIS A 7 10.70 -10.06 13.21
CA HIS A 7 12.01 -9.48 12.92
C HIS A 7 12.07 -8.74 11.56
N PHE A 8 11.12 -8.97 10.65
CA PHE A 8 10.99 -8.19 9.40
C PHE A 8 10.02 -7.00 9.53
N ARG A 9 9.33 -6.85 10.66
CA ARG A 9 8.41 -5.73 10.87
C ARG A 9 9.19 -4.46 11.22
N SER A 10 9.34 -3.57 10.24
CA SER A 10 9.83 -2.21 10.51
C SER A 10 8.87 -1.46 11.44
N LYS A 11 9.43 -0.73 12.41
CA LYS A 11 8.69 0.19 13.30
C LYS A 11 9.03 1.67 13.02
N SER A 12 9.81 1.95 11.98
CA SER A 12 10.28 3.31 11.68
C SER A 12 9.25 4.08 10.85
N TYR A 13 8.56 5.04 11.48
CA TYR A 13 7.64 5.96 10.81
C TYR A 13 8.33 6.72 9.67
N LYS A 14 9.53 7.26 9.94
CA LYS A 14 10.34 7.98 8.95
C LYS A 14 10.60 7.13 7.70
N ARG A 15 10.90 5.84 7.88
CA ARG A 15 11.13 4.94 6.73
C ARG A 15 9.86 4.68 5.95
N SER A 16 8.71 4.55 6.62
CA SER A 16 7.42 4.41 5.95
C SER A 16 7.10 5.64 5.09
N MET A 17 7.28 6.85 5.63
CA MET A 17 7.04 8.09 4.86
C MET A 17 7.94 8.18 3.62
N GLN A 18 9.23 7.88 3.77
CA GLN A 18 10.16 7.84 2.64
C GLN A 18 9.73 6.86 1.53
N ILE A 19 9.23 5.68 1.90
CA ILE A 19 8.74 4.70 0.91
C ILE A 19 7.51 5.24 0.18
N ILE A 20 6.58 5.86 0.90
CA ILE A 20 5.37 6.44 0.30
C ILE A 20 5.75 7.57 -0.68
N GLU A 21 6.62 8.49 -0.27
CA GLU A 21 7.09 9.59 -1.11
C GLU A 21 7.83 9.13 -2.37
N GLN A 22 8.68 8.10 -2.24
CA GLN A 22 9.48 7.58 -3.35
C GLN A 22 8.68 6.69 -4.30
N ASN A 23 7.53 6.18 -3.87
CA ASN A 23 6.72 5.23 -4.64
C ASN A 23 5.25 5.67 -4.62
N PRO A 24 4.89 6.82 -5.23
CA PRO A 24 3.57 7.43 -5.10
C PRO A 24 2.45 6.64 -5.80
N LEU A 25 2.76 5.60 -6.58
CA LEU A 25 1.76 4.74 -7.19
C LEU A 25 1.30 3.67 -6.20
N ALA A 26 0.20 3.93 -5.51
CA ALA A 26 -0.37 3.00 -4.54
C ALA A 26 -1.27 1.96 -5.21
N THR A 27 -1.25 0.73 -4.68
CA THR A 27 -2.33 -0.23 -4.90
C THR A 27 -3.39 -0.03 -3.83
N VAL A 28 -4.57 0.42 -4.24
CA VAL A 28 -5.73 0.67 -3.38
C VAL A 28 -6.60 -0.56 -3.36
N ILE A 29 -6.92 -1.05 -2.17
CA ILE A 29 -7.73 -2.25 -1.94
C ILE A 29 -8.90 -1.86 -1.04
N THR A 30 -10.14 -2.11 -1.51
CA THR A 30 -11.37 -1.78 -0.77
C THR A 30 -12.34 -2.96 -0.72
N GLY A 31 -13.18 -3.00 0.31
CA GLY A 31 -14.24 -4.00 0.47
C GLY A 31 -13.85 -5.20 1.34
N PRO A 32 -14.83 -5.99 1.82
CA PRO A 32 -14.57 -7.23 2.54
C PRO A 32 -13.94 -8.27 1.61
N GLY A 33 -13.18 -9.21 2.18
CA GLY A 33 -12.32 -10.13 1.44
C GLY A 33 -12.99 -11.06 0.42
N GLU A 34 -14.32 -11.10 0.37
CA GLU A 34 -15.05 -11.90 -0.64
C GLU A 34 -15.27 -11.16 -1.97
N ASP A 35 -15.16 -9.83 -2.02
CA ASP A 35 -15.22 -9.04 -3.26
C ASP A 35 -14.35 -7.76 -3.15
N PRO A 36 -13.02 -7.90 -3.09
CA PRO A 36 -12.14 -6.75 -3.02
C PRO A 36 -12.06 -6.04 -4.36
N GLN A 37 -12.27 -4.72 -4.35
CA GLN A 37 -11.94 -3.87 -5.50
C GLN A 37 -10.51 -3.37 -5.39
N ILE A 38 -9.77 -3.48 -6.49
CA ILE A 38 -8.35 -3.15 -6.56
C ILE A 38 -8.12 -2.15 -7.69
N ALA A 39 -7.39 -1.07 -7.42
CA ALA A 39 -6.94 -0.13 -8.44
C ALA A 39 -5.54 0.37 -8.10
N MET A 40 -4.76 0.72 -9.13
CA MET A 40 -3.51 1.45 -8.96
C MET A 40 -3.79 2.94 -9.17
N THR A 41 -3.38 3.79 -8.23
CA THR A 41 -3.58 5.24 -8.36
C THR A 41 -2.39 6.02 -7.81
N PRO A 42 -1.94 7.09 -8.48
CA PRO A 42 -0.99 8.02 -7.92
C PRO A 42 -1.61 8.74 -6.71
N VAL A 43 -0.89 8.73 -5.59
CA VAL A 43 -1.23 9.47 -4.38
C VAL A 43 0.02 10.15 -3.81
N LEU A 44 -0.20 11.27 -3.13
CA LEU A 44 0.81 12.02 -2.40
C LEU A 44 0.52 11.92 -0.90
N ILE A 45 1.56 11.88 -0.08
CA ILE A 45 1.43 11.96 1.38
C ILE A 45 1.60 13.40 1.82
N ASN A 46 0.56 13.95 2.44
CA ASN A 46 0.66 15.16 3.25
C ASN A 46 1.07 14.74 4.66
N GLN A 47 2.36 14.93 4.98
CA GLN A 47 2.90 14.49 6.27
C GLN A 47 2.44 15.36 7.44
N GLU A 48 2.10 16.63 7.20
CA GLU A 48 1.63 17.55 8.25
C GLU A 48 0.22 17.16 8.71
N GLU A 49 -0.66 16.85 7.76
CA GLU A 49 -2.06 16.49 8.01
C GLU A 49 -2.28 14.98 8.17
N HIS A 50 -1.24 14.17 7.96
CA HIS A 50 -1.30 12.71 7.94
C HIS A 50 -2.34 12.13 6.97
N GLN A 51 -2.41 12.69 5.76
CA GLN A 51 -3.42 12.36 4.74
C GLN A 51 -2.80 11.95 3.41
N LEU A 52 -3.50 11.06 2.69
CA LEU A 52 -3.18 10.75 1.30
C LEU A 52 -4.07 11.57 0.37
N GLU A 53 -3.45 12.28 -0.55
CA GLU A 53 -4.11 13.11 -1.56
C GLU A 53 -3.95 12.46 -2.93
N GLY A 54 -5.02 12.40 -3.71
CA GLY A 54 -5.00 11.81 -5.03
C GLY A 54 -6.34 12.02 -5.74
N HIS A 55 -6.43 11.55 -6.98
CA HIS A 55 -7.68 11.60 -7.74
C HIS A 55 -8.00 10.24 -8.33
N PHE A 56 -9.29 10.02 -8.55
CA PHE A 56 -9.81 8.83 -9.20
C PHE A 56 -10.65 9.27 -10.38
N ALA A 57 -10.57 8.52 -11.49
CA ALA A 57 -11.52 8.70 -12.58
C ALA A 57 -12.93 8.42 -12.04
N LEU A 58 -13.90 9.29 -12.39
CA LEU A 58 -15.29 9.15 -11.91
C LEU A 58 -15.90 7.80 -12.25
N GLN A 59 -15.54 7.23 -13.42
CA GLN A 59 -15.99 5.90 -13.85
C GLN A 59 -15.39 4.74 -13.05
N ASN A 60 -14.32 4.96 -12.28
CA ASN A 60 -13.74 3.94 -11.42
C ASN A 60 -14.52 3.91 -10.10
N ASN A 61 -15.46 2.97 -9.97
CA ASN A 61 -16.37 2.89 -8.81
C ASN A 61 -15.69 2.68 -7.44
N ILE A 62 -14.35 2.50 -7.38
CA ILE A 62 -13.61 2.33 -6.14
C ILE A 62 -13.77 3.51 -5.17
N TRP A 63 -13.90 4.75 -5.68
CA TRP A 63 -14.04 5.94 -4.83
C TRP A 63 -15.36 5.95 -4.04
N HIS A 64 -16.43 5.33 -4.58
CA HIS A 64 -17.69 5.17 -3.86
C HIS A 64 -17.55 4.30 -2.60
N LYS A 65 -16.52 3.45 -2.54
CA LYS A 65 -16.30 2.54 -1.40
C LYS A 65 -15.71 3.27 -0.19
N PHE A 66 -15.03 4.41 -0.38
CA PHE A 66 -14.45 5.19 0.72
C PHE A 66 -15.52 5.78 1.65
N GLN A 67 -16.70 6.12 1.12
CA GLN A 67 -17.78 6.74 1.89
C GLN A 67 -18.55 5.76 2.79
N LYS A 68 -18.44 4.43 2.53
CA LYS A 68 -19.30 3.41 3.16
C LYS A 68 -18.71 2.71 4.39
N SER A 69 -17.76 3.35 5.09
CA SER A 69 -17.10 2.77 6.29
C SER A 69 -16.32 1.48 6.03
N ASN A 70 -15.98 1.19 4.77
CA ASN A 70 -15.13 0.06 4.44
C ASN A 70 -13.66 0.42 4.70
N THR A 71 -12.97 -0.42 5.45
CA THR A 71 -11.51 -0.32 5.60
C THR A 71 -10.87 -0.36 4.21
N THR A 72 -10.14 0.71 3.88
CA THR A 72 -9.37 0.81 2.64
C THR A 72 -7.89 0.65 2.97
N THR A 73 -7.20 -0.19 2.21
CA THR A 73 -5.75 -0.36 2.33
C THR A 73 -5.07 0.28 1.13
N PHE A 74 -4.11 1.17 1.40
CA PHE A 74 -3.16 1.65 0.40
C PHE A 74 -1.84 0.91 0.59
N LEU A 75 -1.47 0.10 -0.39
CA LEU A 75 -0.21 -0.63 -0.44
C LEU A 75 0.80 0.16 -1.28
N PHE A 76 1.93 0.47 -0.66
CA PHE A 76 3.09 1.09 -1.31
C PHE A 76 4.21 0.07 -1.37
N GLN A 77 4.79 -0.11 -2.56
CA GLN A 77 5.86 -1.08 -2.78
C GLN A 77 7.11 -0.35 -3.22
N GLY A 78 8.19 -0.53 -2.46
CA GLY A 78 9.53 -0.15 -2.91
C GLY A 78 10.13 -1.19 -3.86
N PRO A 79 11.44 -1.09 -4.13
CA PRO A 79 12.17 -2.10 -4.90
C PRO A 79 12.04 -3.49 -4.26
N HIS A 80 11.84 -4.50 -5.10
CA HIS A 80 11.72 -5.89 -4.70
C HIS A 80 12.54 -6.79 -5.62
N GLY A 81 12.94 -7.95 -5.12
CA GLY A 81 13.73 -8.92 -5.87
C GLY A 81 13.73 -10.28 -5.20
N TYR A 82 13.90 -11.32 -6.02
CA TYR A 82 14.06 -12.69 -5.55
C TYR A 82 15.52 -12.96 -5.19
N ILE A 83 15.76 -13.52 -4.00
CA ILE A 83 17.09 -13.99 -3.58
C ILE A 83 17.08 -15.52 -3.63
N SER A 84 17.94 -16.10 -4.48
CA SER A 84 18.02 -17.54 -4.66
C SER A 84 18.70 -18.21 -3.46
N PRO A 85 18.17 -19.32 -2.93
CA PRO A 85 18.86 -20.12 -1.92
C PRO A 85 20.25 -20.59 -2.34
N ALA A 86 20.50 -20.74 -3.65
CA ALA A 86 21.81 -21.13 -4.17
C ALA A 86 22.93 -20.11 -3.91
N TRP A 87 22.61 -18.89 -3.46
CA TRP A 87 23.60 -17.88 -3.08
C TRP A 87 24.13 -18.06 -1.66
N TYR A 88 23.45 -18.84 -0.82
CA TYR A 88 23.93 -19.14 0.51
C TYR A 88 24.84 -20.36 0.42
N VAL A 89 26.10 -20.18 0.84
CA VAL A 89 27.01 -21.30 1.06
C VAL A 89 26.53 -22.00 2.32
N THR A 90 26.09 -23.26 2.20
CA THR A 90 25.81 -24.14 3.34
C THR A 90 27.08 -24.75 3.90
#